data_AF-A0A5J4U5L9-F1
#
_entry.id   AF-A0A5J4U5L9-F1
#
_cell.length_a   1.000
_cell.length_b   1.000
_cell.length_c   1.000
_cell.angle_alpha   90.00
_cell.angle_beta   90.00
_cell.angle_gamma   90.00
#
_symmetry.space_group_name_H-M   'P 1'
#
loop_
_entity.id
_entity.type
_entity.pdbx_description
1 polymer ?
#
loop_
_entity_poly.entity_id
_entity_poly.type
_entity_poly.pdbx_seq_one_letter_code
_entity_poly.pdbx_strand_id
1 'polypeptide(L)'
;MIEIDGIKKIFDLFKKDVNKDSKDRAAICLGLLFKALEITILEMRQSLIAHLKNLINVTDEWTKNAAKRRLKFLAFNTVNKAEIEKDGFKIPE
;
A
#
# COMPACT_ATOMS: atom_id res chain seq x y z
N MET A 1 2.36 21.95 -10.63
CA MET A 1 3.21 20.75 -10.52
C MET A 1 3.87 20.74 -9.14
N ILE A 2 3.14 20.30 -8.14
CA ILE A 2 3.61 20.20 -6.76
C ILE A 2 3.08 18.84 -6.27
N GLU A 3 3.91 18.08 -5.55
CA GLU A 3 3.62 16.78 -4.87
C GLU A 3 4.30 15.49 -5.39
N ILE A 4 5.34 15.56 -6.23
CA ILE A 4 6.20 14.37 -6.47
C ILE A 4 7.15 14.11 -5.29
N ASP A 5 7.62 15.18 -4.63
CA ASP A 5 8.65 15.05 -3.57
C ASP A 5 8.09 14.45 -2.27
N GLY A 6 6.83 14.77 -1.92
CA GLY A 6 6.18 14.23 -0.72
C GLY A 6 5.97 12.71 -0.81
N ILE A 7 5.40 12.24 -1.93
CA ILE A 7 5.18 10.80 -2.17
C ILE A 7 6.51 10.06 -2.17
N LYS A 8 7.53 10.61 -2.83
CA LYS A 8 8.88 10.02 -2.84
C LYS A 8 9.44 9.89 -1.43
N LYS A 9 9.36 10.93 -0.61
CA LYS A 9 9.83 10.89 0.79
C LYS A 9 9.12 9.83 1.64
N ILE A 10 7.80 9.66 1.46
CA ILE A 10 7.06 8.61 2.17
C ILE A 10 7.47 7.23 1.67
N PHE A 11 7.69 7.07 0.36
CA PHE A 11 8.17 5.81 -0.20
C PHE A 11 9.61 5.47 0.25
N ASP A 12 10.50 6.45 0.30
CA ASP A 12 11.86 6.29 0.82
C ASP A 12 11.82 5.88 2.30
N LEU A 13 10.92 6.47 3.11
CA LEU A 13 10.71 6.05 4.51
C LEU A 13 10.19 4.61 4.60
N PHE A 14 9.23 4.23 3.76
CA PHE A 14 8.72 2.87 3.65
C PHE A 14 9.82 1.86 3.30
N LYS A 15 10.72 2.21 2.38
CA LYS A 15 11.86 1.37 1.94
C LYS A 15 12.95 1.24 2.99
N LYS A 16 13.18 2.27 3.81
CA LYS A 16 14.25 2.30 4.82
C LYS A 16 14.06 1.27 5.94
N ASP A 17 12.83 0.84 6.22
CA ASP A 17 12.50 -0.23 7.19
C ASP A 17 13.17 -0.08 8.58
N VAL A 18 13.38 1.16 9.02
CA VAL A 18 14.11 1.45 10.28
C VAL A 18 13.26 1.09 11.51
N ASN A 19 11.93 1.19 11.38
CA ASN A 19 10.99 0.93 12.45
C ASN A 19 9.68 0.41 11.84
N LYS A 20 9.17 -0.69 12.42
CA LYS A 20 7.95 -1.37 11.95
C LYS A 20 6.77 -0.41 11.86
N ASP A 21 6.49 0.35 12.93
CA ASP A 21 5.32 1.25 12.95
C ASP A 21 5.46 2.36 11.91
N SER A 22 6.66 2.88 11.71
CA SER A 22 6.94 3.90 10.69
C SER A 22 6.72 3.34 9.28
N LYS A 23 7.16 2.11 9.02
CA LYS A 23 6.95 1.43 7.74
C LYS A 23 5.48 1.13 7.49
N ASP A 24 4.77 0.61 8.49
CA ASP A 24 3.34 0.28 8.41
C ASP A 24 2.51 1.54 8.16
N ARG A 25 2.81 2.64 8.88
CA ARG A 25 2.15 3.94 8.68
C ARG A 25 2.47 4.52 7.31
N ALA A 26 3.72 4.46 6.85
CA ALA A 26 4.08 4.93 5.51
C ALA A 26 3.33 4.17 4.41
N ALA A 27 3.22 2.83 4.52
CA ALA A 27 2.44 2.02 3.60
C ALA A 27 0.94 2.39 3.62
N ILE A 28 0.34 2.56 4.81
CA ILE A 28 -1.07 2.96 4.95
C ILE A 28 -1.33 4.34 4.33
N CYS A 29 -0.38 5.28 4.46
CA CYS A 29 -0.44 6.61 3.85
C CYS A 29 -0.34 6.52 2.32
N LEU A 30 0.64 5.78 1.78
CA LEU A 30 0.77 5.59 0.33
C LEU A 30 -0.49 4.95 -0.26
N GLY A 31 -1.01 3.89 0.37
CA GLY A 31 -2.26 3.25 -0.08
C GLY A 31 -3.47 4.18 -0.04
N LEU A 32 -3.47 5.22 0.80
CA LEU A 32 -4.51 6.26 0.80
C LEU A 32 -4.30 7.27 -0.32
N LEU A 33 -3.06 7.74 -0.51
CA LEU A 33 -2.71 8.73 -1.54
C LEU A 33 -2.99 8.21 -2.95
N PHE A 34 -2.79 6.91 -3.18
CA PHE A 34 -3.08 6.25 -4.46
C PHE A 34 -4.51 5.68 -4.56
N LYS A 35 -5.47 6.15 -3.76
CA LYS A 35 -6.87 5.72 -3.89
C LYS A 35 -7.38 5.96 -5.30
N ALA A 36 -7.78 4.89 -5.99
CA ALA A 36 -8.23 4.87 -7.39
C ALA A 36 -7.21 5.41 -8.42
N LEU A 37 -5.98 5.74 -8.02
CA LEU A 37 -4.91 6.18 -8.90
C LEU A 37 -3.98 5.02 -9.21
N GLU A 38 -3.45 4.96 -10.43
CA GLU A 38 -2.42 3.99 -10.77
C GLU A 38 -1.12 4.31 -10.05
N ILE A 39 -0.50 3.31 -9.44
CA ILE A 39 0.89 3.42 -8.97
C ILE A 39 1.78 3.07 -10.16
N THR A 40 2.22 4.07 -10.93
CA THR A 40 2.96 3.85 -12.19
C THR A 40 4.35 3.26 -12.00
N ILE A 41 5.01 3.58 -10.87
CA ILE A 41 6.33 3.04 -10.52
C ILE A 41 6.17 1.58 -10.07
N LEU A 42 6.65 0.64 -10.89
CA LEU A 42 6.50 -0.81 -10.66
C LEU A 42 7.00 -1.25 -9.28
N GLU A 43 8.20 -0.82 -8.89
CA GLU A 43 8.80 -1.17 -7.59
C GLU A 43 7.92 -0.72 -6.42
N MET A 44 7.39 0.51 -6.49
CA MET A 44 6.49 1.05 -5.48
C MET A 44 5.21 0.24 -5.41
N ARG A 45 4.60 -0.07 -6.56
CA ARG A 45 3.35 -0.84 -6.63
C ARG A 45 3.52 -2.22 -5.99
N GLN A 46 4.55 -2.96 -6.39
CA GLN A 46 4.80 -4.32 -5.90
C GLN A 46 5.12 -4.34 -4.40
N SER A 47 6.07 -3.52 -3.96
CA SER A 47 6.50 -3.51 -2.56
C SER A 47 5.40 -3.04 -1.62
N LEU A 48 4.65 -1.99 -1.99
CA LEU A 48 3.53 -1.48 -1.21
C LEU A 48 2.41 -2.52 -1.09
N ILE A 49 1.97 -3.11 -2.21
CA ILE A 49 0.89 -4.09 -2.22
C ILE A 49 1.28 -5.34 -1.42
N ALA A 50 2.51 -5.85 -1.60
CA ALA A 50 3.01 -6.99 -0.84
C ALA A 50 2.99 -6.72 0.68
N HIS A 51 3.43 -5.52 1.10
CA HIS A 51 3.40 -5.15 2.51
C HIS A 51 1.97 -5.04 3.05
N LEU A 52 1.07 -4.39 2.32
CA LEU A 52 -0.35 -4.28 2.70
C LEU A 52 -1.02 -5.65 2.80
N LYS A 53 -0.70 -6.61 1.92
CA LYS A 53 -1.17 -8.01 2.02
C LYS A 53 -0.72 -8.66 3.33
N ASN A 54 0.53 -8.45 3.73
CA ASN A 54 1.03 -8.99 5.01
C ASN A 54 0.32 -8.36 6.22
N LEU A 55 0.03 -7.07 6.16
CA LEU A 55 -0.62 -6.34 7.25
C LEU A 55 -2.05 -6.81 7.55
N ILE A 56 -2.73 -7.52 6.66
CA ILE A 56 -4.07 -8.06 6.99
C ILE A 56 -4.02 -9.20 8.02
N ASN A 57 -2.84 -9.78 8.25
CA ASN A 57 -2.63 -10.94 9.13
C ASN A 57 -2.05 -10.55 10.50
N VAL A 58 -1.79 -9.26 10.75
CA VAL A 58 -1.23 -8.80 12.05
C VAL A 58 -2.29 -8.84 13.15
N THR A 59 -1.86 -8.87 14.41
CA THR A 59 -2.76 -8.86 15.57
C THR A 59 -3.35 -7.49 15.87
N ASP A 60 -2.65 -6.41 15.52
CA ASP A 60 -3.15 -5.05 15.69
C ASP A 60 -4.34 -4.77 14.77
N GLU A 61 -5.53 -4.67 15.38
CA GLU A 61 -6.79 -4.54 14.64
C GLU A 61 -6.88 -3.25 13.83
N TRP A 62 -6.28 -2.16 14.31
CA TRP A 62 -6.28 -0.91 13.57
C TRP A 62 -5.49 -1.05 12.27
N THR A 63 -4.26 -1.56 12.35
CA THR A 63 -3.36 -1.77 11.22
C THR A 63 -3.95 -2.75 10.23
N LYS A 64 -4.51 -3.87 10.71
CA LYS A 64 -5.23 -4.85 9.90
C LYS A 64 -6.35 -4.21 9.09
N ASN A 65 -7.25 -3.49 9.76
CA ASN A 65 -8.42 -2.90 9.11
C ASN A 65 -8.03 -1.75 8.18
N ALA A 66 -7.00 -0.97 8.52
CA ALA A 66 -6.44 0.04 7.64
C ALA A 66 -5.87 -0.59 6.36
N ALA A 67 -5.09 -1.67 6.47
CA ALA A 67 -4.52 -2.38 5.33
C ALA A 67 -5.60 -2.94 4.40
N LYS A 68 -6.62 -3.61 4.95
CA LYS A 68 -7.79 -4.07 4.17
C LYS A 68 -8.44 -2.94 3.39
N ARG A 69 -8.68 -1.79 4.03
CA ARG A 69 -9.25 -0.59 3.37
C ARG A 69 -8.34 -0.06 2.25
N ARG A 70 -7.01 -0.07 2.44
CA ARG A 70 -6.06 0.38 1.40
C ARG A 70 -6.03 -0.54 0.20
N LEU A 71 -6.05 -1.86 0.40
CA LEU A 71 -6.15 -2.82 -0.70
C LEU A 71 -7.42 -2.59 -1.54
N LYS A 72 -8.58 -2.37 -0.90
CA LYS A 72 -9.82 -2.01 -1.62
C LYS A 72 -9.69 -0.71 -2.41
N PHE A 73 -9.12 0.33 -1.81
CA PHE A 73 -8.98 1.64 -2.45
C PHE A 73 -8.04 1.59 -3.65
N LEU A 74 -6.94 0.85 -3.54
CA LEU A 74 -6.01 0.63 -4.65
C LEU A 74 -6.67 -0.16 -5.79
N ALA A 75 -7.51 -1.15 -5.46
CA ALA A 75 -8.20 -1.98 -6.43
C ALA A 75 -9.28 -1.26 -7.27
N PHE A 76 -9.61 0.00 -6.96
CA PHE A 76 -10.41 0.83 -7.87
C PHE A 76 -9.69 1.16 -9.18
N ASN A 77 -8.35 1.10 -9.20
CA ASN A 77 -7.56 1.16 -10.42
C ASN A 77 -7.25 -0.26 -10.91
N THR A 78 -7.42 -0.51 -12.21
CA THR A 78 -7.30 -1.85 -12.80
C THR A 78 -5.88 -2.42 -12.78
N VAL A 79 -4.85 -1.57 -12.93
CA VAL A 79 -3.43 -2.00 -12.89
C VAL A 79 -3.06 -2.43 -11.48
N ASN A 80 -3.43 -1.63 -10.47
CA ASN A 80 -3.21 -1.99 -9.07
C ASN A 80 -4.03 -3.23 -8.67
N LYS A 81 -5.28 -3.33 -9.14
CA LYS A 81 -6.15 -4.49 -8.92
C LYS A 81 -5.50 -5.77 -9.43
N ALA A 82 -4.99 -5.77 -10.67
CA ALA A 82 -4.31 -6.92 -11.25
C ALA A 82 -3.09 -7.34 -10.42
N GLU A 83 -2.31 -6.40 -9.90
CA GLU A 83 -1.18 -6.71 -9.00
C GLU A 83 -1.66 -7.28 -7.65
N ILE A 84 -2.75 -6.75 -7.08
CA ILE A 84 -3.33 -7.27 -5.84
C ILE A 84 -3.82 -8.71 -6.03
N GLU A 85 -4.47 -9.02 -7.14
CA GLU A 85 -5.08 -10.35 -7.38
C GLU A 85 -4.08 -11.43 -7.80
N LYS A 86 -2.80 -11.08 -8.03
CA LYS A 86 -1.73 -12.05 -8.27
C LYS A 86 -1.68 -13.12 -7.18
N ASP A 87 -1.28 -14.32 -7.60
CA ASP A 87 -1.15 -15.52 -6.77
C ASP A 87 -2.48 -15.95 -6.12
N GLY A 88 -3.61 -15.55 -6.71
CA GLY A 88 -4.95 -15.91 -6.26
C GLY A 88 -5.41 -15.15 -5.01
N PHE A 89 -4.73 -14.05 -4.65
CA PHE A 89 -5.11 -13.25 -3.49
C PHE A 89 -6.47 -12.58 -3.71
N LYS A 90 -7.41 -12.80 -2.78
CA LYS A 90 -8.73 -12.16 -2.82
C LYS A 90 -8.70 -10.83 -2.09
N ILE A 91 -9.19 -9.77 -2.73
CA ILE A 91 -9.35 -8.46 -2.08
C ILE A 91 -10.31 -8.61 -0.89
N PRO A 92 -9.91 -8.21 0.33
CA PRO A 92 -10.75 -8.35 1.51
C PRO A 92 -12.09 -7.61 1.38
N GLU A 93 -13.15 -8.18 1.95
CA GLU A 93 -14.49 -7.56 2.08
C GLU A 93 -14.56 -6.39 3.05
#